data_AF-A0A8S2WWU1-F1
#
_entry.id   AF-A0A8S2WWU1-F1
#
_cell.length_a   1.000
_cell.length_b   1.000
_cell.length_c   1.000
_cell.angle_alpha   90.00
_cell.angle_beta   90.00
_cell.angle_gamma   90.00
#
_symmetry.space_group_name_H-M   'P 1'
#
loop_
_entity.id
_entity.type
_entity.pdbx_description
1 polymer ?
#
loop_
_entity_poly.entity_id
_entity_poly.type
_entity_poly.pdbx_seq_one_letter_code
_entity_poly.pdbx_strand_id
1 'polypeptide(L)'
;MIGLHLLSQIHKLLCIAKSKSSEPFGGINVVFFGDFIQYPPVLDKPLYRDVLAEENNMGTTLKQKTELDTQYVVGRALWLQLNTVVQLIRQMRTDDHAFLEAQNRLRYGQCTIEDHKLLSKRVIGHQSCPVKSLNDIEWKEAPVLVFRNDLRTELNNLAVISTAREIGVVTVVCIAHDTFNVDSVVNEKLRKFILRLPDNKTKGVCGYLSLVIDMPVLLTDNLATELRLSNGTSGILRKLVYEDELDNETSTAATTGDFPPDTMFVRKPLYALIEIQKSNISSKLDTLPQKLVPIALVEETFEVKCKELLTEEERRKRMKKTKLKVTRKQFPFVPAYSITTYKSQGQTLPKIIVDLVFPPGSRPQVAAAYVPVSRVKKLDNLIFLRPFPISALQVRPNNISNNISNKITKKVQVIKLSQNIRIILKLLEV
;
A
#
# COMPACT_ATOMS: atom_id res chain seq x y z
N MET A 1 -2.52 -10.81 -4.66
CA MET A 1 -3.23 -9.57 -5.03
C MET A 1 -3.79 -9.57 -6.45
N ILE A 2 -3.60 -10.62 -7.27
CA ILE A 2 -4.29 -10.74 -8.57
C ILE A 2 -5.73 -11.20 -8.35
N GLY A 3 -6.68 -10.57 -9.04
CA GLY A 3 -8.08 -10.99 -9.06
C GLY A 3 -8.50 -11.59 -10.41
N LEU A 4 -9.71 -12.12 -10.43
CA LEU A 4 -10.27 -12.85 -11.57
C LEU A 4 -10.43 -11.96 -12.81
N HIS A 5 -10.84 -10.71 -12.62
CA HIS A 5 -11.00 -9.78 -13.74
C HIS A 5 -9.64 -9.44 -14.37
N LEU A 6 -8.65 -9.08 -13.56
CA LEU A 6 -7.29 -8.81 -14.06
C LEU A 6 -6.71 -10.02 -14.80
N LEU A 7 -6.90 -11.23 -14.28
CA LEU A 7 -6.43 -12.46 -14.93
C LEU A 7 -7.05 -12.65 -16.33
N SER A 8 -8.35 -12.38 -16.46
CA SER A 8 -9.07 -12.42 -17.73
C SER A 8 -8.56 -11.36 -18.72
N GLN A 9 -8.26 -10.15 -18.24
CA GLN A 9 -7.67 -9.09 -19.07
C GLN A 9 -6.27 -9.48 -19.58
N ILE A 10 -5.41 -10.02 -18.71
CA ILE A 10 -4.08 -10.52 -19.09
C ILE A 10 -4.21 -11.59 -20.17
N HIS A 11 -5.10 -12.57 -19.96
CA HIS A 11 -5.37 -13.60 -20.95
C HIS A 11 -5.76 -13.00 -22.30
N LYS A 12 -6.75 -12.10 -22.33
CA LYS A 12 -7.23 -11.45 -23.56
C LYS A 12 -6.09 -10.75 -24.30
N LEU A 13 -5.27 -9.98 -23.60
CA LEU A 13 -4.14 -9.25 -24.19
C LEU A 13 -3.09 -10.20 -24.76
N LEU A 14 -2.76 -11.28 -24.07
CA LEU A 14 -1.80 -12.27 -24.56
C LEU A 14 -2.32 -13.04 -25.77
N CYS A 15 -3.60 -13.42 -25.79
CA CYS A 15 -4.23 -14.04 -26.95
C CYS A 15 -4.18 -13.14 -28.20
N ILE A 16 -4.42 -11.84 -28.02
CA ILE A 16 -4.30 -10.84 -29.09
C ILE A 16 -2.85 -10.74 -29.56
N ALA A 17 -1.91 -10.52 -28.64
CA ALA A 17 -0.50 -10.32 -28.95
C ALA A 17 0.16 -11.54 -29.61
N LYS A 18 -0.29 -12.75 -29.28
CA LYS A 18 0.19 -14.01 -29.86
C LYS A 18 -0.63 -14.50 -31.04
N SER A 19 -1.71 -13.81 -31.40
CA SER A 19 -2.68 -14.23 -32.41
C SER A 19 -3.20 -15.66 -32.22
N LYS A 20 -3.39 -16.05 -30.96
CA LYS A 20 -3.80 -17.39 -30.52
C LYS A 20 -4.98 -17.28 -29.55
N SER A 21 -6.19 -17.20 -30.09
CA SER A 21 -7.42 -17.00 -29.29
C SER A 21 -7.96 -18.27 -28.64
N SER A 22 -7.62 -19.44 -29.18
CA SER A 22 -8.07 -20.75 -28.67
C SER A 22 -7.21 -21.31 -27.55
N GLU A 23 -5.98 -20.78 -27.37
CA GLU A 23 -5.04 -21.27 -26.37
C GLU A 23 -5.10 -20.41 -25.09
N PRO A 24 -5.13 -21.01 -23.88
CA PRO A 24 -5.00 -20.27 -22.64
C PRO A 24 -3.75 -19.38 -22.66
N PHE A 25 -3.95 -18.07 -22.42
CA PHE A 25 -2.89 -17.06 -22.37
C PHE A 25 -2.09 -16.96 -23.68
N GLY A 26 -2.71 -17.27 -24.83
CA GLY A 26 -2.03 -17.24 -26.13
C GLY A 26 -0.91 -18.27 -26.26
N GLY A 27 -0.99 -19.38 -25.51
CA GLY A 27 0.01 -20.45 -25.51
C GLY A 27 1.24 -20.18 -24.64
N ILE A 28 1.20 -19.13 -23.81
CA ILE A 28 2.31 -18.79 -22.92
C ILE A 28 2.22 -19.61 -21.63
N ASN A 29 3.35 -20.16 -21.20
CA ASN A 29 3.48 -20.78 -19.89
C ASN A 29 3.38 -19.72 -18.79
N VAL A 30 2.40 -19.87 -17.90
CA VAL A 30 2.18 -18.93 -16.79
C VAL A 30 2.52 -19.61 -15.48
N VAL A 31 3.38 -18.96 -14.68
CA VAL A 31 3.73 -19.41 -13.33
C VAL A 31 3.21 -18.39 -12.32
N PHE A 32 2.41 -18.87 -11.37
CA PHE A 32 1.87 -18.03 -10.30
C PHE A 32 2.63 -18.27 -9.00
N PHE A 33 3.02 -17.18 -8.34
CA PHE A 33 3.59 -17.20 -7.00
C PHE A 33 2.77 -16.31 -6.08
N GLY A 34 2.51 -16.77 -4.86
CA GLY A 34 1.79 -15.98 -3.89
C GLY A 34 1.32 -16.78 -2.68
N ASP A 35 0.68 -16.04 -1.78
CA ASP A 35 0.16 -16.57 -0.53
C ASP A 35 -1.28 -16.03 -0.36
N PHE A 36 -2.27 -16.93 -0.44
CA PHE A 36 -3.68 -16.56 -0.38
C PHE A 36 -4.17 -16.13 1.00
N ILE A 37 -3.34 -16.25 2.03
CA ILE A 37 -3.64 -15.79 3.39
C ILE A 37 -3.25 -14.30 3.56
N GLN A 38 -2.45 -13.76 2.64
CA GLN A 38 -2.19 -12.32 2.56
C GLN A 38 -3.42 -11.58 1.99
N TYR A 39 -3.30 -10.27 1.76
CA TYR A 39 -4.46 -9.48 1.36
C TYR A 39 -5.05 -9.95 0.02
N PRO A 40 -6.40 -10.03 -0.07
CA PRO A 40 -7.08 -10.28 -1.33
C PRO A 40 -6.87 -9.11 -2.31
N PRO A 41 -7.13 -9.30 -3.60
CA PRO A 41 -7.16 -8.20 -4.55
C PRO A 41 -8.13 -7.09 -4.10
N VAL A 42 -7.75 -5.84 -4.35
CA VAL A 42 -8.56 -4.65 -4.07
C VAL A 42 -9.43 -4.36 -5.30
N LEU A 43 -10.74 -4.14 -5.09
CA LEU A 43 -11.73 -3.88 -6.15
C LEU A 43 -11.90 -4.99 -7.22
N ASP A 44 -11.42 -6.21 -6.93
CA ASP A 44 -11.55 -7.38 -7.81
C ASP A 44 -11.91 -8.61 -6.96
N LYS A 45 -12.45 -9.66 -7.58
CA LYS A 45 -12.78 -10.93 -6.92
C LYS A 45 -11.50 -11.78 -6.79
N PRO A 46 -11.18 -12.34 -5.61
CA PRO A 46 -10.04 -13.25 -5.45
C PRO A 46 -10.14 -14.46 -6.37
N LEU A 47 -9.00 -14.98 -6.82
CA LEU A 47 -8.93 -16.17 -7.70
C LEU A 47 -9.66 -17.38 -7.11
N TYR A 48 -9.69 -17.46 -5.79
CA TYR A 48 -10.35 -18.53 -5.06
C TYR A 48 -11.87 -18.39 -4.93
N ARG A 49 -12.46 -17.24 -5.28
CA ARG A 49 -13.91 -17.02 -5.18
C ARG A 49 -14.71 -17.95 -6.10
N ASP A 50 -15.75 -18.57 -5.57
CA ASP A 50 -16.61 -19.47 -6.33
C ASP A 50 -17.72 -18.69 -7.05
N VAL A 51 -17.37 -18.14 -8.22
CA VAL A 51 -18.31 -17.36 -9.04
C VAL A 51 -19.37 -18.27 -9.69
N LEU A 52 -19.07 -19.55 -9.92
CA LEU A 52 -19.98 -20.50 -10.56
C LEU A 52 -21.11 -20.93 -9.60
N ALA A 53 -20.79 -21.15 -8.33
CA ALA A 53 -21.82 -21.42 -7.31
C ALA A 53 -22.70 -20.21 -7.02
N GLU A 54 -22.16 -18.99 -7.09
CA GLU A 54 -22.94 -17.74 -6.97
C GLU A 54 -23.96 -17.61 -8.13
N GLU A 55 -23.61 -18.05 -9.35
CA GLU A 55 -24.55 -18.07 -10.49
C GLU A 55 -25.68 -19.09 -10.27
N ASN A 56 -25.37 -20.27 -9.74
CA ASN A 56 -26.36 -21.34 -9.54
C ASN A 56 -27.37 -21.02 -8.42
N ASN A 57 -26.97 -20.24 -7.41
CA ASN A 57 -27.82 -19.87 -6.26
C ASN A 57 -28.64 -18.59 -6.50
N MET A 58 -28.37 -17.84 -7.58
CA MET A 58 -29.18 -16.70 -8.01
C MET A 58 -30.40 -17.20 -8.80
N GLY A 59 -31.39 -17.75 -8.09
CA GLY A 59 -32.66 -18.17 -8.69
C GLY A 59 -33.35 -17.03 -9.46
N THR A 60 -33.91 -17.38 -10.64
CA THR A 60 -35.02 -16.76 -11.40
C THR A 60 -35.13 -15.24 -11.54
N THR A 61 -34.13 -14.44 -11.15
CA THR A 61 -34.14 -12.99 -11.40
C THR A 61 -33.23 -12.72 -12.59
N LEU A 62 -33.83 -12.42 -13.75
CA LEU A 62 -33.17 -12.03 -15.01
C LEU A 62 -32.37 -10.73 -14.85
N LYS A 63 -31.26 -10.77 -14.12
CA LYS A 63 -30.28 -9.69 -14.12
C LYS A 63 -29.42 -9.88 -15.36
N GLN A 64 -29.44 -8.92 -16.28
CA GLN A 64 -28.59 -8.95 -17.48
C GLN A 64 -27.14 -9.14 -17.05
N LYS A 65 -26.50 -10.22 -17.54
CA LYS A 65 -25.08 -10.48 -17.27
C LYS A 65 -24.26 -9.35 -17.88
N THR A 66 -23.43 -8.70 -17.07
CA THR A 66 -22.54 -7.65 -17.54
C THR A 66 -21.29 -8.26 -18.18
N GLU A 67 -20.57 -7.49 -19.00
CA GLU A 67 -19.26 -7.93 -19.54
C GLU A 67 -18.29 -8.31 -18.40
N LEU A 68 -18.35 -7.57 -17.28
CA LEU A 68 -17.54 -7.81 -16.11
C LEU A 68 -17.85 -9.17 -15.44
N ASP A 69 -19.12 -9.58 -15.41
CA ASP A 69 -19.52 -10.90 -14.89
C ASP A 69 -18.94 -12.02 -15.74
N THR A 70 -19.02 -11.89 -17.08
CA THR A 70 -18.40 -12.82 -18.02
C THR A 70 -16.89 -12.89 -17.82
N GLN A 71 -16.23 -11.74 -17.63
CA GLN A 71 -14.79 -11.69 -17.37
C GLN A 71 -14.40 -12.41 -16.07
N TYR A 72 -15.21 -12.32 -15.01
CA TYR A 72 -14.99 -13.09 -13.79
C TYR A 72 -15.10 -14.60 -14.00
N VAL A 73 -16.09 -15.05 -14.78
CA VAL A 73 -16.26 -16.47 -15.12
C VAL A 73 -15.07 -16.98 -15.93
N VAL A 74 -14.63 -16.23 -16.95
CA VAL A 74 -13.44 -16.57 -17.75
C VAL A 74 -12.19 -16.65 -16.89
N GLY A 75 -11.95 -15.64 -16.05
CA GLY A 75 -10.81 -15.65 -15.12
C GLY A 75 -10.83 -16.87 -14.20
N ARG A 76 -12.02 -17.29 -13.74
CA ARG A 76 -12.16 -18.46 -12.87
C ARG A 76 -11.91 -19.75 -13.64
N ALA A 77 -12.42 -19.87 -14.86
CA ALA A 77 -12.17 -21.01 -15.72
C ALA A 77 -10.66 -21.18 -16.00
N LEU A 78 -9.97 -20.09 -16.34
CA LEU A 78 -8.51 -20.09 -16.54
C LEU A 78 -7.75 -20.53 -15.28
N TRP A 79 -8.13 -20.01 -14.12
CA TRP A 79 -7.52 -20.41 -12.85
C TRP A 79 -7.70 -21.92 -12.55
N LEU A 80 -8.84 -22.50 -12.91
CA LEU A 80 -9.12 -23.93 -12.73
C LEU A 80 -8.37 -24.84 -13.72
N GLN A 81 -7.78 -24.29 -14.78
CA GLN A 81 -6.94 -25.04 -15.73
C GLN A 81 -5.50 -25.24 -15.25
N LEU A 82 -5.13 -24.70 -14.09
CA LEU A 82 -3.81 -24.96 -13.49
C LEU A 82 -3.57 -26.46 -13.32
N ASN A 83 -2.49 -26.94 -13.93
CA ASN A 83 -2.15 -28.36 -13.95
C ASN A 83 -1.23 -28.78 -12.79
N THR A 84 -0.50 -27.83 -12.19
CA THR A 84 0.53 -28.09 -11.18
C THR A 84 0.49 -27.05 -10.09
N VAL A 85 0.58 -27.49 -8.84
CA VAL A 85 0.72 -26.64 -7.67
C VAL A 85 1.79 -27.19 -6.74
N VAL A 86 2.69 -26.31 -6.35
CA VAL A 86 3.81 -26.60 -5.45
C VAL A 86 3.60 -25.78 -4.17
N GLN A 87 3.50 -26.46 -3.03
CA GLN A 87 3.42 -25.80 -1.74
C GLN A 87 4.80 -25.80 -1.08
N LEU A 88 5.33 -24.61 -0.82
CA LEU A 88 6.53 -24.44 0.01
C LEU A 88 6.12 -24.49 1.49
N ILE A 89 6.70 -25.44 2.24
CA ILE A 89 6.36 -25.67 3.66
C ILE A 89 7.37 -25.04 4.63
N ARG A 90 8.61 -24.80 4.17
CA ARG A 90 9.67 -24.25 5.01
C ARG A 90 9.71 -22.73 4.88
N GLN A 91 9.52 -22.06 6.02
CA GLN A 91 9.69 -20.62 6.16
C GLN A 91 11.19 -20.31 6.33
N MET A 92 11.73 -19.35 5.58
CA MET A 92 13.17 -19.02 5.55
C MET A 92 13.48 -17.58 6.00
N ARG A 93 12.49 -16.84 6.53
CA ARG A 93 12.66 -15.44 6.98
C ARG A 93 13.14 -15.37 8.43
N THR A 94 12.66 -16.28 9.27
CA THR A 94 12.87 -16.27 10.72
C THR A 94 13.58 -17.54 11.16
N ASP A 95 14.69 -17.37 11.89
CA ASP A 95 15.42 -18.46 12.56
C ASP A 95 14.98 -18.64 14.02
N ASP A 96 14.15 -17.72 14.54
CA ASP A 96 13.54 -17.80 15.87
C ASP A 96 12.37 -18.80 15.87
N HIS A 97 12.59 -19.97 16.45
CA HIS A 97 11.63 -21.07 16.47
C HIS A 97 10.32 -20.71 17.17
N ALA A 98 10.36 -20.01 18.32
CA ALA A 98 9.16 -19.66 19.06
C ALA A 98 8.30 -18.65 18.27
N PHE A 99 8.96 -17.67 17.64
CA PHE A 99 8.28 -16.69 16.82
C PHE A 99 7.75 -17.28 15.51
N LEU A 100 8.47 -18.20 14.88
CA LEU A 100 8.02 -18.93 13.70
C LEU A 100 6.74 -19.74 14.00
N GLU A 101 6.72 -20.45 15.12
CA GLU A 101 5.55 -21.20 15.57
C GLU A 101 4.32 -20.31 15.81
N ALA A 102 4.52 -19.16 16.46
CA ALA A 102 3.46 -18.17 16.64
C ALA A 102 2.94 -17.64 15.29
N GLN A 103 3.83 -17.35 14.33
CA GLN A 103 3.44 -16.91 12.98
C GLN A 103 2.66 -17.99 12.22
N ASN A 104 3.07 -19.26 12.33
CA ASN A 104 2.37 -20.39 11.70
C ASN A 104 0.95 -20.54 12.26
N ARG A 105 0.75 -20.37 13.57
CA ARG A 105 -0.59 -20.37 14.18
C ARG A 105 -1.39 -19.13 13.80
N LEU A 106 -0.76 -17.96 13.76
CA LEU A 106 -1.40 -16.70 13.36
C LEU A 106 -1.98 -16.77 11.94
N ARG A 107 -1.26 -17.43 11.02
CA ARG A 107 -1.66 -17.67 9.63
C ARG A 107 -3.03 -18.35 9.52
N TYR A 108 -3.43 -19.17 10.50
CA TYR A 108 -4.70 -19.90 10.48
C TYR A 108 -5.70 -19.43 11.55
N GLY A 109 -5.39 -18.35 12.28
CA GLY A 109 -6.22 -17.89 13.40
C GLY A 109 -6.23 -18.87 14.58
N GLN A 110 -5.11 -19.58 14.79
CA GLN A 110 -4.94 -20.62 15.81
C GLN A 110 -4.00 -20.20 16.93
N CYS A 111 -3.71 -18.90 17.07
CA CYS A 111 -2.85 -18.41 18.15
C CYS A 111 -3.42 -18.78 19.52
N THR A 112 -2.52 -19.25 20.38
CA THR A 112 -2.74 -19.65 21.76
C THR A 112 -2.63 -18.45 22.71
N ILE A 113 -2.95 -18.68 23.98
CA ILE A 113 -2.75 -17.69 25.05
C ILE A 113 -1.25 -17.42 25.24
N GLU A 114 -0.42 -18.44 25.06
CA GLU A 114 1.03 -18.37 25.14
C GLU A 114 1.61 -17.47 24.03
N ASP A 115 1.08 -17.58 22.79
CA ASP A 115 1.45 -16.69 21.68
C ASP A 115 1.05 -15.23 21.99
N HIS A 116 -0.14 -15.02 22.54
CA HIS A 116 -0.59 -13.69 22.94
C HIS A 116 0.28 -13.09 24.05
N LYS A 117 0.66 -13.88 25.06
CA LYS A 117 1.60 -13.48 26.11
C LYS A 117 2.98 -13.16 25.55
N LEU A 118 3.48 -13.97 24.62
CA LEU A 118 4.77 -13.76 23.95
C LEU A 118 4.78 -12.41 23.22
N LEU A 119 3.76 -12.14 22.41
CA LEU A 119 3.66 -10.90 21.64
C LEU A 119 3.34 -9.68 22.52
N SER A 120 2.56 -9.86 23.59
CA SER A 120 2.20 -8.77 24.52
C SER A 120 3.42 -8.23 25.31
N LYS A 121 4.47 -9.04 25.51
CA LYS A 121 5.75 -8.58 26.06
C LYS A 121 6.44 -7.53 25.18
N ARG A 122 6.03 -7.40 23.92
CA ARG A 122 6.58 -6.45 22.92
C ARG A 122 5.73 -5.18 22.76
N VAL A 123 4.76 -4.94 23.64
CA VAL A 123 3.98 -3.69 23.66
C VAL A 123 4.84 -2.57 24.25
N ILE A 124 4.85 -1.39 23.63
CA ILE A 124 5.57 -0.21 24.14
C ILE A 124 5.14 0.09 25.58
N GLY A 125 6.11 0.34 26.45
CA GLY A 125 5.85 0.61 27.88
C GLY A 125 5.63 -0.62 28.75
N HIS A 126 5.50 -1.83 28.17
CA HIS A 126 5.47 -3.07 28.95
C HIS A 126 6.79 -3.28 29.71
N GLN A 127 6.75 -3.89 30.90
CA GLN A 127 7.94 -4.07 31.76
C GLN A 127 9.07 -4.81 31.02
N SER A 128 8.74 -5.89 30.32
CA SER A 128 9.67 -6.69 29.52
C SER A 128 10.00 -6.13 28.12
N CYS A 129 9.35 -5.04 27.69
CA CYS A 129 9.64 -4.43 26.40
C CYS A 129 10.84 -3.49 26.54
N PRO A 130 11.87 -3.61 25.68
CA PRO A 130 13.03 -2.70 25.71
C PRO A 130 12.62 -1.26 25.36
N VAL A 131 11.58 -1.09 24.54
CA VAL A 131 11.12 0.21 24.06
C VAL A 131 10.12 0.82 25.05
N LYS A 132 10.48 1.96 25.62
CA LYS A 132 9.64 2.71 26.56
C LYS A 132 8.80 3.80 25.91
N SER A 133 9.26 4.34 24.78
CA SER A 133 8.59 5.41 24.05
C SER A 133 8.85 5.28 22.54
N LEU A 134 7.99 5.89 21.73
CA LEU A 134 8.21 6.00 20.28
C LEU A 134 9.43 6.86 19.91
N ASN A 135 9.90 7.69 20.85
CA ASN A 135 11.08 8.54 20.66
C ASN A 135 12.41 7.80 20.89
N ASP A 136 12.35 6.49 21.13
CA ASP A 136 13.54 5.66 21.25
C ASP A 136 14.34 5.71 19.94
N ILE A 137 15.60 6.12 20.04
CA ILE A 137 16.46 6.38 18.88
C ILE A 137 16.63 5.15 18.00
N GLU A 138 16.61 3.95 18.61
CA GLU A 138 16.74 2.68 17.90
C GLU A 138 15.53 2.34 17.02
N TRP A 139 14.40 3.00 17.26
CA TRP A 139 13.11 2.76 16.60
C TRP A 139 12.60 3.98 15.85
N LYS A 140 13.34 5.10 15.85
CA LYS A 140 12.97 6.34 15.18
C LYS A 140 12.73 6.16 13.67
N GLU A 141 13.48 5.27 13.04
CA GLU A 141 13.35 4.94 11.62
C GLU A 141 12.37 3.80 11.34
N ALA A 142 11.84 3.13 12.37
CA ALA A 142 10.94 2.00 12.19
C ALA A 142 9.55 2.49 11.76
N PRO A 143 9.03 2.05 10.60
CA PRO A 143 7.71 2.51 10.16
C PRO A 143 6.60 1.94 11.04
N VAL A 144 5.61 2.79 11.34
CA VAL A 144 4.36 2.39 11.97
C VAL A 144 3.41 1.83 10.92
N LEU A 145 3.02 0.57 11.07
CA LEU A 145 2.06 -0.10 10.21
C LEU A 145 0.64 0.15 10.70
N VAL A 146 -0.18 0.78 9.84
CA VAL A 146 -1.57 1.12 10.13
C VAL A 146 -2.54 0.56 9.10
N PHE A 147 -3.81 0.41 9.47
CA PHE A 147 -4.80 -0.22 8.58
C PHE A 147 -5.38 0.72 7.52
N ARG A 148 -5.49 2.03 7.81
CA ARG A 148 -6.22 2.99 6.99
C ARG A 148 -5.31 4.12 6.48
N ASN A 149 -5.61 4.62 5.28
CA ASN A 149 -4.82 5.68 4.64
C ASN A 149 -5.02 7.06 5.31
N ASP A 150 -6.20 7.34 5.85
CA ASP A 150 -6.48 8.56 6.61
C ASP A 150 -5.57 8.66 7.84
N LEU A 151 -5.54 7.60 8.67
CA LEU A 151 -4.66 7.52 9.83
C LEU A 151 -3.18 7.58 9.44
N ARG A 152 -2.79 6.92 8.34
CA ARG A 152 -1.42 7.00 7.80
C ARG A 152 -1.03 8.44 7.47
N THR A 153 -1.91 9.19 6.80
CA THR A 153 -1.64 10.59 6.44
C THR A 153 -1.49 11.45 7.68
N GLU A 154 -2.42 11.34 8.63
CA GLU A 154 -2.37 12.12 9.87
C GLU A 154 -1.13 11.82 10.71
N LEU A 155 -0.79 10.54 10.91
CA LEU A 155 0.41 10.15 11.65
C LEU A 155 1.69 10.66 10.98
N ASN A 156 1.76 10.62 9.65
CA ASN A 156 2.90 11.16 8.92
C ASN A 156 3.01 12.69 9.07
N ASN A 157 1.90 13.42 8.98
CA ASN A 157 1.90 14.87 9.19
C ASN A 157 2.36 15.22 10.60
N LEU A 158 1.83 14.55 11.63
CA LEU A 158 2.23 14.75 13.01
C LEU A 158 3.71 14.39 13.24
N ALA A 159 4.20 13.31 12.63
CA ALA A 159 5.59 12.89 12.74
C ALA A 159 6.55 13.90 12.10
N VAL A 160 6.20 14.48 10.95
CA VAL A 160 6.98 15.56 10.32
C VAL A 160 7.04 16.78 11.23
N ILE A 161 5.90 17.23 11.78
CA ILE A 161 5.84 18.38 12.69
C ILE A 161 6.65 18.12 13.96
N SER A 162 6.54 16.92 14.55
CA SER A 162 7.31 16.54 15.75
C SER A 162 8.80 16.54 15.45
N THR A 163 9.21 15.96 14.33
CA THR A 163 10.62 15.87 13.92
C THR A 163 11.20 17.27 13.66
N ALA A 164 10.45 18.16 13.01
CA ALA A 164 10.86 19.54 12.79
C ALA A 164 11.11 20.28 14.11
N ARG A 165 10.20 20.12 15.09
CA ARG A 165 10.36 20.69 16.45
C ARG A 165 11.55 20.11 17.20
N GLU A 166 11.78 18.80 17.11
CA GLU A 166 12.91 18.14 17.77
C GLU A 166 14.28 18.63 17.24
N ILE A 167 14.38 18.87 15.93
CA ILE A 167 15.62 19.33 15.29
C ILE A 167 15.76 20.86 15.37
N GLY A 168 14.69 21.57 15.72
CA GLY A 168 14.68 23.04 15.79
C GLY A 168 14.63 23.69 14.41
N VAL A 169 13.99 23.04 13.43
CA VAL A 169 13.83 23.53 12.05
C VAL A 169 12.37 23.81 11.74
N VAL A 170 12.13 24.72 10.80
CA VAL A 170 10.79 25.02 10.31
C VAL A 170 10.27 23.87 9.43
N THR A 171 9.00 23.51 9.63
CA THR A 171 8.32 22.55 8.73
C THR A 171 8.07 23.20 7.38
N VAL A 172 8.38 22.48 6.29
CA VAL A 172 8.10 22.94 4.93
C VAL A 172 6.87 22.23 4.40
N VAL A 173 5.92 22.95 3.81
CA VAL A 173 4.74 22.37 3.17
C VAL A 173 4.73 22.75 1.70
N CYS A 174 4.92 21.76 0.82
CA CYS A 174 4.71 21.93 -0.61
C CYS A 174 3.21 21.88 -0.92
N ILE A 175 2.66 22.99 -1.41
CA ILE A 175 1.28 23.09 -1.85
C ILE A 175 1.22 22.66 -3.32
N ALA A 176 0.38 21.67 -3.61
CA ALA A 176 0.19 21.20 -4.96
C ALA A 176 -0.43 22.27 -5.88
N HIS A 177 -0.05 22.23 -7.16
CA HIS A 177 -0.65 23.09 -8.17
C HIS A 177 -1.81 22.35 -8.85
N ASP A 178 -3.04 22.79 -8.56
CA ASP A 178 -4.27 22.21 -9.11
C ASP A 178 -4.83 23.08 -10.23
N THR A 179 -5.07 22.47 -11.40
CA THR A 179 -5.84 23.04 -12.51
C THR A 179 -7.16 22.29 -12.67
N PHE A 180 -8.22 23.00 -13.05
CA PHE A 180 -9.57 22.47 -13.12
C PHE A 180 -10.10 22.52 -14.54
N ASN A 181 -10.91 21.53 -14.92
CA ASN A 181 -11.57 21.56 -16.22
C ASN A 181 -12.64 22.67 -16.34
N VAL A 182 -13.12 23.21 -15.21
CA VAL A 182 -14.09 24.32 -15.15
C VAL A 182 -13.76 25.21 -13.94
N ASP A 183 -12.88 26.19 -14.10
CA ASP A 183 -12.43 27.06 -13.01
C ASP A 183 -13.55 27.90 -12.38
N SER A 184 -14.57 28.29 -13.15
CA SER A 184 -15.68 29.16 -12.69
C SER A 184 -16.56 28.56 -11.58
N VAL A 185 -16.40 27.27 -11.27
CA VAL A 185 -17.18 26.57 -10.23
C VAL A 185 -16.38 26.45 -8.91
N VAL A 186 -15.09 26.77 -8.94
CA VAL A 186 -14.17 26.41 -7.86
C VAL A 186 -13.89 27.59 -6.94
N ASN A 187 -14.66 27.67 -5.85
CA ASN A 187 -14.41 28.62 -4.77
C ASN A 187 -13.24 28.19 -3.86
N GLU A 188 -12.77 29.09 -3.00
CA GLU A 188 -11.62 28.84 -2.11
C GLU A 188 -11.87 27.67 -1.14
N LYS A 189 -13.11 27.52 -0.65
CA LYS A 189 -13.51 26.41 0.22
C LYS A 189 -13.34 25.06 -0.48
N LEU A 190 -13.75 24.96 -1.74
CA LEU A 190 -13.60 23.77 -2.56
C LEU A 190 -12.12 23.49 -2.87
N ARG A 191 -11.31 24.51 -3.18
CA ARG A 191 -9.85 24.36 -3.36
C ARG A 191 -9.21 23.76 -2.10
N LYS A 192 -9.51 24.35 -0.94
CA LYS A 192 -9.01 23.87 0.37
C LYS A 192 -9.45 22.44 0.66
N PHE A 193 -10.69 22.07 0.34
CA PHE A 193 -11.15 20.69 0.48
C PHE A 193 -10.38 19.72 -0.44
N ILE A 194 -10.20 20.08 -1.70
CA ILE A 194 -9.51 19.23 -2.69
C ILE A 194 -8.03 19.03 -2.32
N LEU A 195 -7.38 20.04 -1.75
CA LEU A 195 -6.02 19.93 -1.22
C LEU A 195 -5.92 19.02 0.02
N ARG A 196 -7.00 18.91 0.82
CA ARG A 196 -7.09 18.01 1.98
C ARG A 196 -7.52 16.58 1.65
N LEU A 197 -7.84 16.29 0.39
CA LEU A 197 -8.16 14.92 0.01
C LEU A 197 -6.95 14.00 0.25
N PRO A 198 -7.18 12.80 0.81
CA PRO A 198 -6.10 11.85 1.03
C PRO A 198 -5.51 11.39 -0.31
N ASP A 199 -4.21 11.12 -0.30
CA ASP A 199 -3.40 10.74 -1.46
C ASP A 199 -4.00 9.55 -2.24
N ASN A 200 -4.60 8.59 -1.55
CA ASN A 200 -5.26 7.44 -2.19
C ASN A 200 -6.51 7.80 -3.01
N LYS A 201 -7.06 9.02 -2.86
CA LYS A 201 -8.15 9.57 -3.68
C LYS A 201 -7.64 10.47 -4.79
N THR A 202 -6.37 10.83 -4.76
CA THR A 202 -5.70 11.74 -5.70
C THR A 202 -4.54 11.04 -6.40
N LYS A 203 -4.67 9.73 -6.66
CA LYS A 203 -3.66 8.90 -7.35
C LYS A 203 -2.24 8.94 -6.77
N GLY A 204 -2.12 9.17 -5.46
CA GLY A 204 -0.83 9.15 -4.78
C GLY A 204 -0.11 10.51 -4.75
N VAL A 205 -0.71 11.58 -5.28
CA VAL A 205 -0.18 12.95 -5.17
C VAL A 205 -0.93 13.77 -4.13
N CYS A 206 -0.23 14.18 -3.06
CA CYS A 206 -0.80 14.95 -1.95
C CYS A 206 -1.17 16.38 -2.37
N GLY A 207 -2.18 16.98 -1.73
CA GLY A 207 -2.45 18.41 -1.89
C GLY A 207 -1.51 19.26 -1.04
N TYR A 208 -1.45 18.94 0.26
CA TYR A 208 -0.41 19.45 1.16
C TYR A 208 0.60 18.34 1.42
N LEU A 209 1.85 18.60 1.08
CA LEU A 209 2.95 17.68 1.33
C LEU A 209 3.90 18.28 2.36
N SER A 210 3.78 17.82 3.61
CA SER A 210 4.64 18.22 4.73
C SER A 210 6.00 17.55 4.61
N LEU A 211 7.06 18.32 4.71
CA LEU A 211 8.44 17.90 4.54
C LEU A 211 9.33 18.44 5.67
N VAL A 212 10.29 17.62 6.08
CA VAL A 212 11.46 18.02 6.85
C VAL A 212 12.67 17.28 6.28
N ILE A 213 13.83 17.95 6.21
CA ILE A 213 15.05 17.32 5.70
C ILE A 213 15.41 16.13 6.60
N ASP A 214 16.00 15.10 5.98
CA ASP A 214 16.36 13.81 6.57
C ASP A 214 15.18 12.92 6.99
N MET A 215 13.95 13.25 6.58
CA MET A 215 12.82 12.37 6.82
C MET A 215 12.77 11.17 5.87
N PRO A 216 12.23 10.02 6.32
CA PRO A 216 11.92 8.90 5.45
C PRO A 216 10.76 9.24 4.52
N VAL A 217 10.90 8.87 3.25
CA VAL A 217 9.89 9.02 2.20
C VAL A 217 9.61 7.70 1.50
N LEU A 218 8.42 7.60 0.90
CA LEU A 218 7.98 6.47 0.10
C LEU A 218 7.50 6.98 -1.26
N LEU A 219 8.09 6.46 -2.34
CA LEU A 219 7.62 6.76 -3.68
C LEU A 219 6.19 6.25 -3.87
N THR A 220 5.33 7.06 -4.48
CA THR A 220 3.93 6.72 -4.76
C THR A 220 3.68 6.33 -6.20
N ASP A 221 4.67 6.46 -7.08
CA ASP A 221 4.59 6.17 -8.51
C ASP A 221 5.77 5.33 -9.04
N ASN A 222 5.61 4.75 -10.24
CA ASN A 222 6.63 3.99 -10.95
C ASN A 222 7.42 4.90 -11.89
N LEU A 223 8.49 5.49 -11.37
CA LEU A 223 9.31 6.46 -12.11
C LEU A 223 10.29 5.80 -13.08
N ALA A 224 11.01 4.78 -12.61
CA ALA A 224 11.99 4.02 -13.40
C ALA A 224 12.20 2.64 -12.76
N THR A 225 11.39 1.66 -13.16
CA THR A 225 11.35 0.33 -12.54
C THR A 225 12.67 -0.43 -12.63
N GLU A 226 13.38 -0.25 -13.74
CA GLU A 226 14.69 -0.81 -14.06
C GLU A 226 15.79 -0.28 -13.13
N LEU A 227 15.63 0.94 -12.61
CA LEU A 227 16.51 1.55 -11.61
C LEU A 227 16.04 1.28 -10.17
N ARG A 228 14.99 0.48 -10.01
CA ARG A 228 14.28 0.22 -8.73
C ARG A 228 13.68 1.48 -8.12
N LEU A 229 13.23 2.42 -8.97
CA LEU A 229 12.47 3.61 -8.58
C LEU A 229 10.98 3.37 -8.84
N SER A 230 10.40 2.46 -8.06
CA SER A 230 9.00 2.05 -8.21
C SER A 230 8.15 2.43 -6.99
N ASN A 231 6.83 2.37 -7.16
CA ASN A 231 5.88 2.64 -6.08
C ASN A 231 6.15 1.74 -4.87
N GLY A 232 6.35 2.33 -3.70
CA GLY A 232 6.72 1.64 -2.47
C GLY A 232 8.22 1.58 -2.20
N THR A 233 9.05 2.17 -3.06
CA THR A 233 10.49 2.33 -2.79
C THR A 233 10.68 3.38 -1.70
N SER A 234 11.40 3.00 -0.65
CA SER A 234 11.75 3.91 0.46
C SER A 234 13.04 4.67 0.15
N GLY A 235 13.12 5.90 0.63
CA GLY A 235 14.32 6.73 0.59
C GLY A 235 14.35 7.75 1.71
N ILE A 236 15.38 8.58 1.74
CA ILE A 236 15.56 9.67 2.71
C ILE A 236 15.59 10.99 1.94
N LEU A 237 14.76 11.95 2.32
CA LEU A 237 14.77 13.29 1.72
C LEU A 237 16.03 14.05 2.16
N ARG A 238 16.89 14.45 1.22
CA ARG A 238 18.14 15.19 1.53
C ARG A 238 18.07 16.66 1.18
N LYS A 239 17.34 17.03 0.14
CA LYS A 239 17.22 18.43 -0.29
C LYS A 239 15.92 18.67 -1.02
N LEU A 240 15.33 19.84 -0.81
CA LEU A 240 14.27 20.38 -1.65
C LEU A 240 14.85 21.55 -2.46
N VAL A 241 14.59 21.56 -3.77
CA VAL A 241 14.98 22.65 -4.66
C VAL A 241 13.71 23.29 -5.24
N TYR A 242 13.64 24.61 -5.16
CA TYR A 242 12.48 25.42 -5.55
C TYR A 242 12.98 26.78 -6.06
N GLU A 243 12.12 27.51 -6.77
CA GLU A 243 12.42 28.87 -7.21
C GLU A 243 12.30 29.82 -6.02
N ASP A 244 13.38 30.54 -5.68
CA ASP A 244 13.45 31.55 -4.60
C ASP A 244 12.72 32.86 -4.97
N GLU A 245 11.65 32.80 -5.76
CA GLU A 245 10.78 33.96 -5.93
C GLU A 245 10.03 34.17 -4.61
N LEU A 246 10.15 35.36 -4.03
CA LEU A 246 9.28 35.84 -2.94
C LEU A 246 7.81 35.76 -3.37
N ASP A 247 7.21 34.58 -3.29
CA ASP A 247 5.81 34.44 -2.90
C ASP A 247 5.78 34.47 -1.36
N ASN A 248 6.39 35.50 -0.77
CA ASN A 248 6.14 35.97 0.60
C ASN A 248 4.74 36.60 0.69
N GLU A 249 3.79 36.11 -0.08
CA GLU A 249 2.42 36.13 0.39
C GLU A 249 2.31 35.09 1.50
N THR A 250 2.56 35.59 2.70
CA THR A 250 1.82 35.26 3.93
C THR A 250 0.30 35.47 3.72
N SER A 251 -0.27 35.18 2.53
CA SER A 251 -1.68 35.37 2.24
C SER A 251 -2.44 34.16 2.75
N THR A 252 -3.00 34.36 3.95
CA THR A 252 -4.40 34.03 4.27
C THR A 252 -4.84 32.57 4.12
N ALA A 253 -3.91 31.61 4.05
CA ALA A 253 -4.20 30.19 4.27
C ALA A 253 -3.90 29.74 5.72
N ALA A 254 -3.18 30.56 6.50
CA ALA A 254 -2.68 30.27 7.85
C ALA A 254 -3.68 30.55 9.00
N THR A 255 -4.99 30.64 8.73
CA THR A 255 -6.05 30.74 9.78
C THR A 255 -6.92 29.49 9.87
N THR A 256 -6.45 28.35 9.36
CA THR A 256 -6.99 27.05 9.77
C THR A 256 -5.88 26.34 10.53
N GLY A 257 -6.06 26.08 11.83
CA GLY A 257 -5.07 25.54 12.78
C GLY A 257 -4.56 24.13 12.50
N ASP A 258 -4.38 23.77 11.23
CA ASP A 258 -3.94 22.47 10.75
C ASP A 258 -2.41 22.36 10.68
N PHE A 259 -1.69 23.49 10.59
CA PHE A 259 -0.23 23.54 10.53
C PHE A 259 0.34 24.50 11.58
N PRO A 260 1.57 24.26 12.09
CA PRO A 260 2.26 25.19 12.98
C PRO A 260 2.35 26.61 12.39
N PRO A 261 2.25 27.69 13.22
CA PRO A 261 2.28 29.07 12.73
C PRO A 261 3.56 29.45 11.97
N ASP A 262 4.66 28.78 12.27
CA ASP A 262 5.99 28.98 11.68
C ASP A 262 6.21 28.21 10.37
N THR A 263 5.20 27.49 9.86
CA THR A 263 5.31 26.66 8.65
C THR A 263 5.67 27.47 7.41
N MET A 264 6.70 27.03 6.68
CA MET A 264 7.06 27.58 5.38
C MET A 264 6.27 26.91 4.26
N PHE A 265 5.54 27.68 3.46
CA PHE A 265 4.76 27.16 2.34
C PHE A 265 5.49 27.37 1.01
N VAL A 266 5.65 26.29 0.23
CA VAL A 266 6.32 26.31 -1.09
C VAL A 266 5.31 25.98 -2.17
N ARG A 267 5.16 26.86 -3.17
CA ARG A 267 4.22 26.68 -4.30
C ARG A 267 4.87 26.31 -5.63
N LYS A 268 6.16 26.63 -5.79
CA LYS A 268 6.94 26.37 -7.01
C LYS A 268 8.16 25.48 -6.74
N PRO A 269 7.97 24.23 -6.25
CA PRO A 269 9.10 23.31 -6.14
C PRO A 269 9.53 22.83 -7.53
N LEU A 270 10.82 22.60 -7.69
CA LEU A 270 11.43 22.12 -8.93
C LEU A 270 11.73 20.63 -8.87
N TYR A 271 12.49 20.20 -7.87
CA TYR A 271 12.81 18.79 -7.63
C TYR A 271 13.20 18.54 -6.17
N ALA A 272 13.13 17.29 -5.73
CA ALA A 272 13.64 16.84 -4.45
C ALA A 272 14.79 15.85 -4.64
N LEU A 273 15.87 15.96 -3.87
CA LEU A 273 16.93 14.97 -3.83
C LEU A 273 16.61 13.93 -2.77
N ILE A 274 16.39 12.69 -3.21
CA ILE A 274 16.06 11.56 -2.34
C ILE A 274 17.18 10.52 -2.42
N GLU A 275 17.72 10.13 -1.28
CA GLU A 275 18.69 9.05 -1.17
C GLU A 275 17.98 7.70 -1.14
N ILE A 276 18.24 6.85 -2.13
CA ILE A 276 17.61 5.54 -2.29
C ILE A 276 18.67 4.45 -2.30
N GLN A 277 18.88 3.84 -1.14
CA GLN A 277 19.93 2.84 -0.90
C GLN A 277 19.83 1.61 -1.80
N LYS A 278 18.62 1.22 -2.19
CA LYS A 278 18.35 0.04 -3.03
C LYS A 278 18.40 0.32 -4.53
N SER A 279 18.59 1.57 -4.93
CA SER A 279 18.62 1.95 -6.34
C SER A 279 19.82 1.31 -7.05
N ASN A 280 19.64 0.96 -8.32
CA ASN A 280 20.72 0.44 -9.16
C ASN A 280 21.48 1.58 -9.87
N ILE A 281 21.36 2.81 -9.38
CA ILE A 281 21.96 3.98 -9.99
C ILE A 281 23.45 4.01 -9.65
N SER A 282 24.28 3.60 -10.60
CA SER A 282 25.70 3.94 -10.62
C SER A 282 25.81 5.36 -11.19
N SER A 283 25.89 6.40 -10.36
CA SER A 283 26.05 7.75 -10.90
C SER A 283 27.39 7.87 -11.63
N LYS A 284 27.32 8.09 -12.96
CA LYS A 284 28.39 8.71 -13.77
C LYS A 284 28.15 10.22 -13.96
N LEU A 285 27.20 10.79 -13.20
CA LEU A 285 26.97 12.23 -13.16
C LEU A 285 27.98 12.81 -12.19
N ASP A 286 29.02 13.47 -12.73
CA ASP A 286 30.26 13.84 -12.05
C ASP A 286 30.08 14.63 -10.74
N THR A 287 28.91 15.24 -10.53
CA THR A 287 28.60 16.08 -9.36
C THR A 287 27.59 15.49 -8.37
N LEU A 288 26.90 14.40 -8.70
CA LEU A 288 25.84 13.85 -7.84
C LEU A 288 26.32 12.61 -7.08
N PRO A 289 26.26 12.62 -5.73
CA PRO A 289 26.60 11.46 -4.93
C PRO A 289 25.84 10.21 -5.37
N GLN A 290 26.49 9.05 -5.27
CA GLN A 290 25.84 7.77 -5.56
C GLN A 290 24.56 7.60 -4.74
N LYS A 291 23.53 6.99 -5.34
CA LYS A 291 22.21 6.72 -4.73
C LYS A 291 21.36 7.95 -4.41
N LEU A 292 21.85 9.16 -4.66
CA LEU A 292 21.04 10.37 -4.58
C LEU A 292 20.30 10.56 -5.91
N VAL A 293 18.98 10.70 -5.84
CA VAL A 293 18.11 10.71 -7.02
C VAL A 293 17.31 12.01 -7.06
N PRO A 294 17.39 12.80 -8.15
CA PRO A 294 16.50 13.93 -8.34
C PRO A 294 15.11 13.43 -8.75
N ILE A 295 14.12 13.71 -7.91
CA ILE A 295 12.71 13.38 -8.15
C ILE A 295 11.99 14.67 -8.53
N ALA A 296 11.54 14.74 -9.78
CA ALA A 296 10.74 15.84 -10.31
C ALA A 296 9.25 15.68 -9.96
N LEU A 297 8.48 16.75 -10.17
CA LEU A 297 7.03 16.74 -10.02
C LEU A 297 6.40 15.89 -11.13
N VAL A 298 5.30 15.22 -10.80
CA VAL A 298 4.44 14.52 -11.75
C VAL A 298 3.10 15.24 -11.87
N GLU A 299 2.40 15.02 -12.98
CA GLU A 299 1.05 15.50 -13.20
C GLU A 299 0.07 14.34 -13.21
N GLU A 300 -0.93 14.41 -12.33
CA GLU A 300 -1.95 13.39 -12.22
C GLU A 300 -3.35 13.99 -12.27
N THR A 301 -4.22 13.34 -13.05
CA THR A 301 -5.61 13.78 -13.17
C THR A 301 -6.58 12.82 -12.48
N PHE A 302 -7.44 13.35 -11.62
CA PHE A 302 -8.45 12.60 -10.87
C PHE A 302 -9.82 13.30 -10.87
N GLU A 303 -10.87 12.54 -10.52
CA GLU A 303 -12.25 13.04 -10.43
C GLU A 303 -12.69 13.20 -8.97
N VAL A 304 -13.21 14.37 -8.62
CA VAL A 304 -13.80 14.66 -7.31
C VAL A 304 -15.32 14.74 -7.44
N LYS A 305 -16.03 14.03 -6.58
CA LYS A 305 -17.50 14.12 -6.50
C LYS A 305 -17.87 15.32 -5.63
N CYS A 306 -18.38 16.40 -6.23
CA CYS A 306 -18.72 17.62 -5.48
C CYS A 306 -20.04 17.53 -4.68
N LYS A 307 -20.68 16.35 -4.58
CA LYS A 307 -21.97 16.19 -3.88
C LYS A 307 -21.91 16.54 -2.39
N GLU A 308 -20.75 16.50 -1.76
CA GLU A 308 -20.63 16.69 -0.31
C GLU A 308 -20.42 18.16 0.08
N LEU A 309 -20.30 19.07 -0.89
CA LEU A 309 -19.92 20.48 -0.65
C LEU A 309 -20.91 21.50 -1.21
N LEU A 310 -21.87 21.08 -2.04
CA LEU A 310 -22.92 21.95 -2.56
C LEU A 310 -23.96 22.20 -1.46
N THR A 311 -24.34 23.47 -1.25
CA THR A 311 -25.51 23.79 -0.43
C THR A 311 -26.78 23.19 -1.06
N GLU A 312 -27.82 22.98 -0.26
CA GLU A 312 -29.11 22.43 -0.75
C GLU A 312 -29.70 23.27 -1.90
N GLU A 313 -29.45 24.58 -1.93
CA GLU A 313 -29.85 25.46 -3.02
C GLU A 313 -29.05 25.23 -4.32
N GLU A 314 -27.74 25.02 -4.22
CA GLU A 314 -26.87 24.73 -5.37
C GLU A 314 -27.13 23.33 -5.95
N ARG A 315 -27.49 22.36 -5.09
CA ARG A 315 -27.96 21.02 -5.51
C ARG A 315 -29.19 21.10 -6.41
N ARG A 316 -30.13 22.00 -6.10
CA ARG A 316 -31.39 22.16 -6.85
C ARG A 316 -31.22 22.85 -8.20
N LYS A 317 -30.29 23.80 -8.35
CA LYS A 317 -30.10 24.59 -9.58
C LYS A 317 -29.20 23.97 -10.65
N ARG A 318 -28.33 23.01 -10.32
CA ARG A 318 -27.35 22.42 -11.27
C ARG A 318 -27.46 20.90 -11.36
N MET A 319 -28.45 20.40 -12.11
CA MET A 319 -28.41 19.04 -12.66
C MET A 319 -27.61 19.01 -13.96
N LYS A 320 -26.32 18.59 -13.93
CA LYS A 320 -25.69 17.74 -14.98
C LYS A 320 -24.20 17.42 -14.85
N LYS A 321 -23.38 18.09 -14.03
CA LYS A 321 -21.97 17.67 -13.80
C LYS A 321 -21.62 17.59 -12.33
N THR A 322 -21.77 16.40 -11.79
CA THR A 322 -21.53 16.08 -10.37
C THR A 322 -20.08 15.67 -10.07
N LYS A 323 -19.21 15.74 -11.07
CA LYS A 323 -17.81 15.34 -11.03
C LYS A 323 -16.96 16.47 -11.57
N LEU A 324 -15.97 16.90 -10.78
CA LEU A 324 -14.96 17.87 -11.16
C LEU A 324 -13.67 17.11 -11.53
N LYS A 325 -13.07 17.42 -12.67
CA LYS A 325 -11.80 16.84 -13.09
C LYS A 325 -10.69 17.80 -12.67
N VAL A 326 -9.77 17.30 -11.84
CA VAL A 326 -8.65 18.06 -11.27
C VAL A 326 -7.36 17.47 -11.80
N THR A 327 -6.51 18.29 -12.40
CA THR A 327 -5.13 17.93 -12.73
C THR A 327 -4.20 18.57 -11.71
N ARG A 328 -3.49 17.72 -10.97
CA ARG A 328 -2.60 18.11 -9.89
C ARG A 328 -1.15 17.88 -10.27
N LYS A 329 -0.32 18.89 -10.06
CA LYS A 329 1.13 18.80 -10.15
C LYS A 329 1.76 18.80 -8.75
N GLN A 330 2.46 17.73 -8.40
CA GLN A 330 3.10 17.53 -7.10
C GLN A 330 4.17 16.42 -7.18
N PHE A 331 5.02 16.31 -6.18
CA PHE A 331 5.94 15.19 -6.02
C PHE A 331 5.24 13.81 -5.91
N PRO A 332 5.80 12.77 -6.54
CA PRO A 332 5.34 11.38 -6.47
C PRO A 332 5.92 10.65 -5.24
N PHE A 333 5.90 11.27 -4.06
CA PHE A 333 6.29 10.64 -2.81
C PHE A 333 5.54 11.23 -1.61
N VAL A 334 5.52 10.48 -0.51
CA VAL A 334 4.90 10.87 0.76
C VAL A 334 5.84 10.57 1.93
N PRO A 335 5.70 11.23 3.09
CA PRO A 335 6.44 10.84 4.28
C PRO A 335 6.11 9.38 4.67
N ALA A 336 7.10 8.69 5.22
CA ALA A 336 7.07 7.24 5.43
C ALA A 336 7.34 6.81 6.88
N TYR A 337 7.11 7.69 7.86
CA TYR A 337 7.08 7.32 9.29
C TYR A 337 5.98 6.30 9.58
N SER A 338 4.90 6.33 8.80
CA SER A 338 3.87 5.29 8.80
C SER A 338 3.50 4.87 7.37
N ILE A 339 3.22 3.57 7.21
CA ILE A 339 2.73 2.98 5.95
C ILE A 339 1.53 2.09 6.24
N THR A 340 0.70 1.85 5.23
CA THR A 340 -0.40 0.90 5.42
C THR A 340 0.11 -0.54 5.47
N THR A 341 -0.57 -1.39 6.23
CA THR A 341 -0.29 -2.83 6.27
C THR A 341 -0.33 -3.46 4.86
N TYR A 342 -1.22 -3.00 3.98
CA TYR A 342 -1.27 -3.40 2.57
C TYR A 342 0.04 -3.06 1.83
N LYS A 343 0.58 -1.85 2.00
CA LYS A 343 1.84 -1.43 1.36
C LYS A 343 3.06 -2.19 1.88
N SER A 344 3.01 -2.71 3.11
CA SER A 344 4.09 -3.55 3.66
C SER A 344 4.15 -4.96 3.04
N GLN A 345 3.11 -5.41 2.33
CA GLN A 345 3.02 -6.76 1.80
C GLN A 345 4.18 -7.07 0.83
N GLY A 346 4.82 -8.22 1.03
CA GLY A 346 5.97 -8.64 0.21
C GLY A 346 7.31 -8.05 0.63
N GLN A 347 7.31 -6.99 1.47
CA GLN A 347 8.54 -6.40 1.98
C GLN A 347 9.11 -7.19 3.15
N THR A 348 10.44 -7.11 3.34
CA THR A 348 11.11 -7.48 4.59
C THR A 348 11.68 -6.20 5.18
N LEU A 349 11.25 -5.88 6.40
CA LEU A 349 11.59 -4.64 7.09
C LEU A 349 12.54 -4.94 8.26
N PRO A 350 13.52 -4.07 8.53
CA PRO A 350 14.51 -4.29 9.58
C PRO A 350 13.87 -4.26 10.96
N LYS A 351 13.03 -3.26 11.24
CA LYS A 351 12.22 -3.08 12.46
C LYS A 351 10.84 -2.55 12.07
N ILE A 352 9.79 -2.90 12.81
CA ILE A 352 8.43 -2.39 12.58
C ILE A 352 7.66 -2.15 13.88
N ILE A 353 6.79 -1.16 13.83
CA ILE A 353 5.82 -0.86 14.89
C ILE A 353 4.43 -1.20 14.34
N VAL A 354 3.62 -1.98 15.08
CA VAL A 354 2.31 -2.42 14.60
C VAL A 354 1.22 -2.04 15.58
N ASP A 355 0.10 -1.52 15.07
CA ASP A 355 -1.15 -1.46 15.83
C ASP A 355 -2.06 -2.62 15.42
N LEU A 356 -2.36 -3.52 16.35
CA LEU A 356 -3.26 -4.65 16.13
C LEU A 356 -4.70 -4.40 16.62
N VAL A 357 -5.00 -3.20 17.08
CA VAL A 357 -6.39 -2.83 17.40
C VAL A 357 -7.11 -2.43 16.11
N PHE A 358 -8.04 -3.28 15.68
CA PHE A 358 -8.76 -3.06 14.43
C PHE A 358 -9.69 -1.84 14.51
N PRO A 359 -9.84 -1.08 13.41
CA PRO A 359 -10.72 0.07 13.39
C PRO A 359 -12.18 -0.32 13.63
N PRO A 360 -12.98 0.55 14.29
CA PRO A 360 -14.41 0.31 14.49
C PRO A 360 -15.14 0.05 13.17
N GLY A 361 -16.06 -0.92 13.17
CA GLY A 361 -16.85 -1.31 12.00
C GLY A 361 -16.08 -2.05 10.90
N SER A 362 -14.77 -2.30 11.07
CA SER A 362 -14.02 -3.13 10.12
C SER A 362 -14.28 -4.62 10.38
N ARG A 363 -14.42 -5.41 9.31
CA ARG A 363 -14.38 -6.87 9.41
C ARG A 363 -12.93 -7.31 9.34
N PRO A 364 -12.35 -7.81 10.43
CA PRO A 364 -10.94 -8.17 10.44
C PRO A 364 -10.70 -9.37 9.51
N GLN A 365 -9.63 -9.28 8.74
CA GLN A 365 -9.13 -10.36 7.89
C GLN A 365 -7.85 -10.89 8.53
N VAL A 366 -7.54 -12.18 8.35
CA VAL A 366 -6.30 -12.77 8.88
C VAL A 366 -5.07 -12.00 8.43
N ALA A 367 -5.06 -11.58 7.17
CA ALA A 367 -4.02 -10.76 6.57
C ALA A 367 -3.71 -9.50 7.40
N ALA A 368 -4.70 -8.94 8.09
CA ALA A 368 -4.54 -7.72 8.88
C ALA A 368 -3.57 -7.89 10.06
N ALA A 369 -3.51 -9.06 10.69
CA ALA A 369 -2.50 -9.34 11.71
C ALA A 369 -1.29 -10.09 11.12
N TYR A 370 -1.52 -11.06 10.25
CA TYR A 370 -0.47 -11.93 9.71
C TYR A 370 0.54 -11.19 8.82
N VAL A 371 0.08 -10.30 7.93
CA VAL A 371 0.99 -9.57 7.03
C VAL A 371 1.97 -8.70 7.82
N PRO A 372 1.55 -7.79 8.71
CA PRO A 372 2.49 -6.93 9.44
C PRO A 372 3.45 -7.74 10.32
N VAL A 373 2.95 -8.68 11.12
CA VAL A 373 3.80 -9.49 12.03
C VAL A 373 4.87 -10.27 11.27
N SER A 374 4.57 -10.74 10.05
CA SER A 374 5.52 -11.52 9.24
C SER A 374 6.55 -10.67 8.47
N ARG A 375 6.59 -9.34 8.62
CA ARG A 375 7.53 -8.49 7.85
C ARG A 375 8.95 -8.47 8.41
N VAL A 376 9.15 -8.88 9.67
CA VAL A 376 10.46 -8.89 10.32
C VAL A 376 11.07 -10.29 10.39
N LYS A 377 12.39 -10.35 10.58
CA LYS A 377 13.12 -11.63 10.71
C LYS A 377 13.12 -12.18 12.14
N LYS A 378 13.09 -11.31 13.15
CA LYS A 378 13.20 -11.67 14.57
C LYS A 378 12.09 -11.00 15.36
N LEU A 379 11.63 -11.63 16.44
CA LEU A 379 10.65 -11.03 17.35
C LEU A 379 11.16 -9.72 17.95
N ASP A 380 12.47 -9.60 18.17
CA ASP A 380 13.09 -8.38 18.71
C ASP A 380 12.92 -7.14 17.81
N ASN A 381 12.61 -7.36 16.54
CA ASN A 381 12.43 -6.30 15.57
C ASN A 381 10.94 -5.93 15.39
N LEU A 382 10.04 -6.53 16.18
CA LEU A 382 8.63 -6.22 16.24
C LEU A 382 8.26 -5.61 17.60
N ILE A 383 7.56 -4.48 17.56
CA ILE A 383 6.87 -3.91 18.72
C ILE A 383 5.44 -3.55 18.38
N PHE A 384 4.59 -3.52 19.41
CA PHE A 384 3.20 -3.14 19.29
C PHE A 384 2.96 -1.79 19.95
N LEU A 385 2.22 -0.92 19.26
CA LEU A 385 1.96 0.45 19.71
C LEU A 385 1.17 0.49 21.03
N ARG A 386 0.27 -0.48 21.22
CA ARG A 386 -0.63 -0.56 22.37
C ARG A 386 -1.07 -2.01 22.64
N PRO A 387 -1.59 -2.32 23.84
CA PRO A 387 -2.18 -3.62 24.12
C PRO A 387 -3.29 -3.96 23.12
N PHE A 388 -3.41 -5.24 22.77
CA PHE A 388 -4.39 -5.74 21.81
C PHE A 388 -5.02 -7.05 22.32
N PRO A 389 -6.28 -7.35 21.94
CA PRO A 389 -6.96 -8.55 22.39
C PRO A 389 -6.46 -9.80 21.66
N ILE A 390 -6.54 -10.97 22.31
CA ILE A 390 -6.22 -12.27 21.67
C ILE A 390 -7.07 -12.53 20.43
N SER A 391 -8.29 -12.00 20.38
CA SER A 391 -9.17 -12.10 19.22
C SER A 391 -8.56 -11.48 17.95
N ALA A 392 -7.63 -10.53 18.08
CA ALA A 392 -6.89 -9.98 16.95
C ALA A 392 -5.97 -11.02 16.27
N LEU A 393 -5.53 -12.03 17.01
CA LEU A 393 -4.67 -13.12 16.54
C LEU A 393 -5.44 -14.37 16.11
N GLN A 394 -6.74 -14.45 16.42
CA GLN A 394 -7.59 -15.62 16.18
C GLN A 394 -8.57 -15.43 15.02
N VAL A 395 -8.35 -14.41 14.20
CA VAL A 395 -9.10 -14.21 12.96
C VAL A 395 -8.81 -15.38 12.03
N ARG A 396 -9.84 -16.11 11.62
CA ARG A 396 -9.70 -17.29 10.76
C ARG A 396 -9.78 -16.93 9.27
N PRO A 397 -9.05 -17.64 8.39
CA PRO A 397 -9.16 -17.43 6.96
C PRO A 397 -10.50 -17.98 6.47
N ASN A 398 -11.10 -17.33 5.47
CA ASN A 398 -12.37 -17.80 4.90
C ASN A 398 -12.22 -19.25 4.40
N ASN A 399 -13.21 -20.11 4.67
CA ASN A 399 -13.19 -21.56 4.36
C ASN A 399 -12.75 -21.92 2.92
N ILE A 400 -12.93 -20.99 1.98
CA ILE A 400 -12.55 -21.15 0.57
C ILE A 400 -11.03 -21.12 0.36
N SER A 401 -10.25 -20.31 1.09
CA SER A 401 -8.78 -20.27 0.94
C SER A 401 -8.12 -21.56 1.49
N ASN A 402 -8.68 -22.11 2.57
CA ASN A 402 -8.25 -23.40 3.12
C ASN A 402 -8.65 -24.55 2.18
N ASN A 403 -9.86 -24.53 1.64
CA ASN A 403 -10.32 -25.55 0.69
C ASN A 403 -9.59 -25.52 -0.64
N ILE A 404 -9.00 -24.42 -1.08
CA ILE A 404 -8.18 -24.40 -2.31
C ILE A 404 -6.81 -25.01 -2.09
N SER A 405 -6.18 -24.75 -0.95
CA SER A 405 -4.97 -25.46 -0.53
C SER A 405 -5.21 -26.98 -0.39
N ASN A 406 -6.46 -27.43 -0.25
CA ASN A 406 -6.79 -28.86 -0.16
C ASN A 406 -7.37 -29.45 -1.47
N LYS A 407 -8.21 -28.72 -2.23
CA LYS A 407 -8.85 -29.18 -3.48
C LYS A 407 -7.87 -29.19 -4.65
N ILE A 408 -6.96 -28.22 -4.73
CA ILE A 408 -5.91 -28.24 -5.74
C ILE A 408 -4.93 -29.39 -5.45
N THR A 409 -4.57 -29.58 -4.19
CA THR A 409 -3.65 -30.65 -3.74
C THR A 409 -4.23 -32.05 -3.93
N LYS A 410 -5.56 -32.20 -3.96
CA LYS A 410 -6.23 -33.46 -4.33
C LYS A 410 -6.17 -33.79 -5.83
N LYS A 411 -5.89 -32.80 -6.71
CA LYS A 411 -5.77 -33.01 -8.16
C LYS A 411 -4.32 -33.10 -8.65
N VAL A 412 -3.33 -32.86 -7.79
CA VAL A 412 -1.92 -32.73 -8.20
C VAL A 412 -1.05 -33.59 -7.31
N GLN A 413 -0.27 -34.49 -7.92
CA GLN A 413 0.79 -35.23 -7.24
C GLN A 413 1.67 -34.24 -6.46
N VAL A 414 1.87 -34.51 -5.16
CA VAL A 414 2.92 -33.87 -4.39
C VAL A 414 4.26 -34.35 -4.97
N ILE A 415 4.71 -33.70 -6.04
CA ILE A 415 5.99 -33.99 -6.67
C ILE A 415 7.05 -33.42 -5.73
N LYS A 416 7.78 -34.29 -5.03
CA LYS A 416 9.08 -33.94 -4.42
C LYS A 416 9.87 -33.20 -5.50
N LEU A 417 10.19 -31.93 -5.25
CA LEU A 417 10.90 -31.01 -6.15
C LEU A 417 11.83 -31.76 -7.11
N SER A 418 11.36 -31.99 -8.34
CA SER A 418 12.18 -32.60 -9.38
C SER A 418 13.33 -31.65 -9.73
N GLN A 419 14.44 -32.20 -10.23
CA GLN A 419 15.63 -31.44 -10.65
C GLN A 419 15.27 -30.26 -11.58
N ASN A 420 14.21 -30.38 -12.38
CA ASN A 420 13.77 -29.32 -13.31
C ASN A 420 13.19 -28.08 -12.60
N ILE A 421 12.50 -28.23 -11.47
CA ILE A 421 12.01 -27.08 -10.68
C ILE A 421 13.19 -26.38 -9.98
N ARG A 422 14.23 -27.14 -9.56
CA ARG A 422 15.47 -26.54 -9.03
C ARG A 422 16.20 -25.70 -10.08
N ILE A 423 16.14 -26.09 -11.36
CA ILE A 423 16.73 -25.33 -12.46
C ILE A 423 15.93 -24.04 -12.70
N ILE A 424 14.59 -24.09 -12.73
CA ILE A 424 13.75 -22.90 -12.88
C ILE A 424 13.94 -21.93 -11.70
N LEU A 425 14.03 -22.44 -10.46
CA LEU A 425 14.29 -21.60 -9.30
C LEU A 425 15.71 -20.99 -9.32
N LYS A 426 16.72 -21.74 -9.80
CA LYS A 426 18.08 -21.20 -10.04
C LYS A 426 18.11 -20.12 -11.13
N LEU A 427 17.26 -20.22 -12.15
CA LEU A 427 17.15 -19.23 -13.22
C LEU A 427 16.40 -17.95 -12.79
N LEU A 428 15.65 -18.00 -11.70
CA LEU A 428 14.91 -16.86 -11.12
C LEU A 428 15.69 -16.14 -10.01
N GLU A 429 16.84 -16.65 -9.58
CA GLU A 429 17.81 -15.91 -8.77
C GLU A 429 18.65 -14.99 -9.67
N VAL A 430 18.12 -13.78 -9.92
CA VAL A 430 18.87 -12.59 -10.40
C VAL A 430 18.79 -11.49 -9.36
#